data_AF-A0A941IQA5-F1
#
_entry.id   AF-A0A941IQA5-F1
#
_cell.length_a   1.000
_cell.length_b   1.000
_cell.length_c   1.000
_cell.angle_alpha   90.00
_cell.angle_beta   90.00
_cell.angle_gamma   90.00
#
_symmetry.space_group_name_H-M   'P 1'
#
loop_
_entity.id
_entity.type
_entity.pdbx_description
1 polymer ?
#
loop_
_entity_poly.entity_id
_entity_poly.type
_entity_poly.pdbx_seq_one_letter_code
_entity_poly.pdbx_strand_id
1 'polypeptide(L)'
;MPERSVLVEEYLDGPEVSGDSVCIDGRVTPLVLAHKQLGFVPGFEEVGHIVQADDELLSGGALPAVLQGAHEALGLTRAMTHTELRLTSSGPRVLEVDARTGGGMIPRLGQLVTGIDLGRVSAELAVGADGAYRRHP
;
A
#
# COMPACT_ATOMS: atom_id res chain seq x y z
N MET A 1 -11.62 16.33 23.91
CA MET A 1 -11.60 14.89 23.62
C MET A 1 -12.22 14.72 22.26
N PRO A 2 -11.59 14.05 21.28
CA PRO A 2 -12.26 13.77 20.02
C PRO A 2 -13.55 12.99 20.30
N GLU A 3 -14.60 13.27 19.54
CA GLU A 3 -15.86 12.55 19.63
C GLU A 3 -15.61 11.06 19.37
N ARG A 4 -16.10 10.18 20.24
CA ARG A 4 -16.01 8.73 20.03
C ARG A 4 -17.16 8.31 19.13
N SER A 5 -16.90 8.27 17.83
CA SER A 5 -17.80 7.70 16.83
C SER A 5 -17.43 6.25 16.54
N VAL A 6 -18.40 5.50 16.00
CA VAL A 6 -18.18 4.15 15.44
C VAL A 6 -18.51 4.17 13.95
N LEU A 7 -17.73 3.44 13.15
CA LEU A 7 -18.03 3.17 11.74
C LEU A 7 -18.58 1.75 11.63
N VAL A 8 -19.69 1.59 10.89
CA VAL A 8 -20.25 0.28 10.52
C VAL A 8 -20.29 0.22 9.01
N GLU A 9 -19.65 -0.78 8.43
CA GLU A 9 -19.50 -0.93 6.99
C GLU A 9 -19.70 -2.40 6.56
N GLU A 10 -19.74 -2.61 5.24
CA GLU A 10 -19.82 -3.96 4.69
C GLU A 10 -18.55 -4.77 4.98
N TYR A 11 -18.71 -6.06 5.25
CA TYR A 11 -17.55 -6.96 5.32
C TYR A 11 -17.07 -7.31 3.91
N LEU A 12 -15.82 -6.99 3.62
CA LEU A 12 -15.18 -7.29 2.35
C LEU A 12 -14.47 -8.64 2.42
N ASP A 13 -15.10 -9.68 1.87
CA ASP A 13 -14.55 -11.04 1.85
C ASP A 13 -13.48 -11.20 0.76
N GLY A 14 -12.39 -11.90 1.10
CA GLY A 14 -11.22 -12.11 0.23
C GLY A 14 -9.88 -11.90 0.94
N PRO A 15 -8.75 -12.26 0.31
CA PRO A 15 -7.43 -12.06 0.89
C PRO A 15 -7.10 -10.56 1.01
N GLU A 16 -6.31 -10.22 2.03
CA GLU A 16 -5.87 -8.86 2.30
C GLU A 16 -4.46 -8.62 1.76
N VAL A 17 -4.28 -7.47 1.13
CA VAL A 17 -2.99 -6.99 0.65
C VAL A 17 -2.77 -5.55 1.12
N SER A 18 -1.53 -5.12 1.16
CA SER A 18 -1.20 -3.70 1.32
C SER A 18 -0.14 -3.27 0.31
N GLY A 19 -0.32 -2.08 -0.26
CA GLY A 19 0.56 -1.51 -1.26
C GLY A 19 1.26 -0.26 -0.72
N ASP A 20 2.59 -0.30 -0.64
CA ASP A 20 3.39 0.91 -0.46
C ASP A 20 3.60 1.57 -1.82
N SER A 21 3.13 2.81 -1.97
CA SER A 21 3.16 3.55 -3.23
C SER A 21 3.86 4.89 -3.08
N VAL A 22 4.48 5.34 -4.16
CA VAL A 22 4.94 6.72 -4.31
C VAL A 22 3.96 7.48 -5.20
N CYS A 23 3.50 8.63 -4.74
CA CYS A 23 2.75 9.59 -5.54
C CYS A 23 3.63 10.80 -5.84
N ILE A 24 3.80 11.15 -7.12
CA ILE A 24 4.52 12.35 -7.60
C ILE A 24 3.68 12.99 -8.70
N ASP A 25 3.41 14.29 -8.57
CA ASP A 25 2.56 15.06 -9.49
C ASP A 25 1.20 14.38 -9.75
N GLY A 26 0.64 13.75 -8.71
CA GLY A 26 -0.63 13.01 -8.77
C GLY A 26 -0.53 11.63 -9.43
N ARG A 27 0.64 11.20 -9.94
CA ARG A 27 0.85 9.85 -10.48
C ARG A 27 1.25 8.89 -9.36
N VAL A 28 0.47 7.84 -9.17
CA VAL A 28 0.75 6.78 -8.22
C VAL A 28 1.54 5.67 -8.88
N THR A 29 2.65 5.27 -8.25
CA THR A 29 3.43 4.10 -8.63
C THR A 29 3.53 3.18 -7.42
N PRO A 30 2.87 2.00 -7.42
CA PRO A 30 3.06 1.03 -6.36
C PRO A 30 4.46 0.41 -6.45
N LEU A 31 5.16 0.37 -5.32
CA LEU A 31 6.56 -0.05 -5.23
C LEU A 31 6.68 -1.44 -4.60
N VAL A 32 5.91 -1.69 -3.55
CA VAL A 32 5.92 -2.94 -2.77
C VAL A 32 4.47 -3.37 -2.53
N LEU A 33 4.16 -4.64 -2.81
CA LEU A 33 2.90 -5.26 -2.42
C LEU A 33 3.17 -6.34 -1.38
N ALA A 34 2.48 -6.27 -0.25
CA ALA A 34 2.51 -7.28 0.78
C ALA A 34 1.18 -8.02 0.83
N HIS A 35 1.21 -9.33 0.65
CA HIS A 35 0.11 -10.22 1.01
C HIS A 35 0.12 -10.41 2.52
N LYS A 36 -1.00 -10.12 3.18
CA LYS A 36 -1.11 -10.22 4.63
C LYS A 36 -1.60 -11.61 5.04
N GLN A 37 -0.99 -12.15 6.08
CA GLN A 37 -1.48 -13.32 6.80
C GLN A 37 -2.20 -12.82 8.05
N LEU A 38 -3.48 -13.15 8.15
CA LEU A 38 -4.33 -12.71 9.25
C LEU A 38 -4.61 -13.85 10.22
N GLY A 39 -4.74 -13.51 11.50
CA GLY A 39 -5.22 -14.39 12.55
C GLY A 39 -6.71 -14.72 12.42
N PHE A 40 -7.25 -15.44 13.41
CA PHE A 40 -8.63 -15.90 13.36
C PHE A 40 -9.64 -14.75 13.49
N VAL A 41 -10.75 -14.87 12.75
CA VAL A 41 -11.92 -14.01 12.92
C VAL A 41 -12.44 -14.14 14.36
N PRO A 42 -12.86 -13.01 15.00
CA PRO A 42 -13.05 -11.66 14.45
C PRO A 42 -11.88 -10.70 14.63
N GLY A 43 -10.67 -11.18 14.99
CA GLY A 43 -9.57 -10.31 15.42
C GLY A 43 -8.82 -9.61 14.30
N PHE A 44 -8.74 -10.22 13.11
CA PHE A 44 -7.97 -9.71 11.94
C PHE A 44 -6.53 -9.29 12.26
N GLU A 45 -5.94 -9.85 13.32
CA GLU A 45 -4.57 -9.52 13.72
C GLU A 45 -3.59 -9.94 12.63
N GLU A 46 -2.70 -9.05 12.22
CA GLU A 46 -1.66 -9.36 11.25
C GLU A 46 -0.60 -10.24 11.90
N VAL A 47 -0.47 -11.47 11.41
CA VAL A 47 0.49 -12.46 11.93
C VAL A 47 1.68 -12.67 10.99
N GLY A 48 1.66 -12.10 9.78
CA GLY A 48 2.77 -12.17 8.85
C GLY A 48 2.52 -11.49 7.50
N HIS A 49 3.59 -11.35 6.73
CA HIS A 49 3.59 -10.70 5.41
C HIS A 49 4.44 -11.49 4.41
N ILE A 50 3.95 -11.59 3.18
CA ILE A 50 4.68 -12.17 2.05
C ILE A 50 4.81 -11.08 0.99
N VAL A 51 6.04 -10.82 0.56
CA VAL A 51 6.36 -9.81 -0.45
C VAL A 51 7.17 -10.46 -1.57
N GLN A 52 6.77 -10.21 -2.81
CA GLN A 52 7.46 -10.71 -4.00
C GLN A 52 7.85 -9.52 -4.87
N ALA A 53 9.01 -9.62 -5.51
CA ALA A 53 9.49 -8.54 -6.38
C ALA A 53 8.62 -8.41 -7.63
N ASP A 54 8.22 -9.54 -8.20
CA ASP A 54 7.54 -9.72 -9.48
C ASP A 54 6.05 -10.03 -9.33
N ASP A 55 5.41 -9.50 -8.29
CA ASP A 55 3.98 -9.69 -8.07
C ASP A 55 3.16 -9.15 -9.26
N GLU A 56 2.39 -10.02 -9.91
CA GLU A 56 1.61 -9.69 -11.11
C GLU A 56 0.53 -8.64 -10.83
N LEU A 57 0.05 -8.53 -9.58
CA LEU A 57 -0.91 -7.52 -9.17
C LEU A 57 -0.35 -6.10 -9.27
N LEU A 58 0.98 -5.93 -9.24
CA LEU A 58 1.65 -4.63 -9.40
C LEU A 58 1.72 -4.17 -10.85
N SER A 59 1.79 -5.10 -11.81
CA SER A 59 2.06 -4.80 -13.22
C SER A 59 0.83 -4.91 -14.13
N GLY A 60 -0.29 -5.46 -13.62
CA GLY A 60 -1.52 -5.61 -14.38
C GLY A 60 -2.80 -5.62 -13.53
N GLY A 61 -3.93 -5.75 -14.22
CA GLY A 61 -5.24 -5.87 -13.58
C GLY A 61 -5.79 -4.57 -12.98
N ALA A 62 -6.73 -4.71 -12.06
CA ALA A 62 -7.49 -3.60 -11.50
C ALA A 62 -6.77 -2.87 -10.34
N LEU A 63 -5.77 -3.50 -9.70
CA LEU A 63 -5.15 -2.96 -8.49
C LEU A 63 -4.47 -1.60 -8.72
N PRO A 64 -3.61 -1.39 -9.75
CA PRO A 64 -2.99 -0.08 -9.98
C PRO A 64 -4.03 1.02 -10.26
N ALA A 65 -5.12 0.70 -10.95
CA ALA A 65 -6.20 1.65 -11.23
C ALA A 65 -6.98 2.03 -9.95
N VAL A 66 -7.24 1.07 -9.06
CA VAL A 66 -7.87 1.32 -7.76
C VAL A 66 -6.98 2.19 -6.88
N LEU A 67 -5.68 1.91 -6.83
CA LEU A 67 -4.71 2.73 -6.10
C LEU A 67 -4.68 4.17 -6.65
N GLN A 68 -4.56 4.34 -7.97
CA GLN A 68 -4.58 5.66 -8.60
C GLN A 68 -5.87 6.43 -8.25
N GLY A 69 -7.04 5.81 -8.42
CA GLY A 69 -8.33 6.44 -8.12
C GLY A 69 -8.51 6.81 -6.65
N ALA A 70 -8.02 5.99 -5.72
CA ALA A 70 -8.07 6.28 -4.29
C ALA A 70 -7.23 7.52 -3.93
N HIS A 71 -6.02 7.62 -4.49
CA HIS A 71 -5.14 8.77 -4.23
C HIS A 71 -5.68 10.05 -4.88
N GLU A 72 -6.24 9.96 -6.08
CA GLU A 72 -6.93 11.08 -6.74
C GLU A 72 -8.11 11.58 -5.91
N ALA A 73 -8.95 10.68 -5.39
CA ALA A 73 -10.08 11.03 -4.54
C ALA A 73 -9.67 11.74 -3.24
N LEU A 74 -8.49 11.40 -2.70
CA LEU A 74 -7.91 12.04 -1.53
C LEU A 74 -7.12 13.32 -1.85
N GLY A 75 -6.94 13.67 -3.13
CA GLY A 75 -6.17 14.84 -3.55
C GLY A 75 -4.66 14.72 -3.27
N LEU A 76 -4.14 13.50 -3.18
CA LEU A 76 -2.72 13.26 -2.92
C LEU A 76 -1.90 13.53 -4.18
N THR A 77 -0.98 14.49 -4.10
CA THR A 77 -0.12 14.87 -5.24
C THR A 77 1.34 14.47 -5.03
N ARG A 78 1.80 14.40 -3.78
CA ARG A 78 3.21 14.14 -3.46
C ARG A 78 3.39 13.50 -2.08
N ALA A 79 3.46 12.18 -2.03
CA ALA A 79 3.58 11.42 -0.77
C ALA A 79 4.08 9.99 -0.99
N MET A 80 4.73 9.42 0.03
CA MET A 80 4.72 7.97 0.21
C MET A 80 3.44 7.58 0.92
N THR A 81 2.84 6.48 0.50
CA THR A 81 1.59 5.99 1.08
C THR A 81 1.62 4.49 1.32
N HIS A 82 0.79 4.07 2.25
CA HIS A 82 0.47 2.68 2.53
C HIS A 82 -1.04 2.53 2.38
N THR A 83 -1.47 1.69 1.45
CA THR A 83 -2.89 1.45 1.20
C THR A 83 -3.22 0.00 1.49
N GLU A 84 -4.23 -0.24 2.32
CA GLU A 84 -4.73 -1.57 2.63
C GLU A 84 -5.95 -1.90 1.77
N LEU A 85 -6.00 -3.11 1.21
CA LEU A 85 -7.08 -3.54 0.33
C LEU A 85 -7.46 -4.99 0.57
N ARG A 86 -8.73 -5.30 0.30
CA ARG A 86 -9.22 -6.67 0.14
C ARG A 86 -9.41 -6.99 -1.32
N LEU A 87 -8.90 -8.14 -1.76
CA LEU A 87 -9.13 -8.68 -3.10
C LEU A 87 -10.44 -9.47 -3.12
N THR A 88 -11.55 -8.77 -3.36
CA THR A 88 -12.88 -9.40 -3.34
C THR A 88 -13.21 -10.10 -4.66
N SER A 89 -14.29 -10.88 -4.68
CA SER A 89 -14.84 -11.47 -5.92
C SER A 89 -15.27 -10.43 -6.96
N SER A 90 -15.50 -9.18 -6.52
CA SER A 90 -15.84 -8.03 -7.38
C SER A 90 -14.63 -7.18 -7.78
N GLY A 91 -13.43 -7.56 -7.33
CA GLY A 91 -12.18 -6.82 -7.53
C GLY A 91 -11.62 -6.21 -6.23
N PRO A 92 -10.46 -5.52 -6.30
CA PRO A 92 -9.83 -4.90 -5.15
C PRO A 92 -10.70 -3.78 -4.55
N ARG A 93 -10.82 -3.74 -3.23
CA ARG A 93 -11.56 -2.72 -2.47
C ARG A 93 -10.66 -2.16 -1.39
N VAL A 94 -10.57 -0.82 -1.33
CA VAL A 94 -9.73 -0.11 -0.35
C VAL A 94 -10.37 -0.20 1.04
N LEU A 95 -9.54 -0.51 2.03
CA LEU A 95 -9.87 -0.41 3.46
C LEU A 95 -9.38 0.94 4.01
N GLU A 96 -8.10 1.24 3.84
CA GLU A 96 -7.45 2.43 4.39
C GLU A 96 -6.36 2.96 3.46
N VAL A 97 -6.11 4.27 3.49
CA VAL A 97 -4.98 4.94 2.83
C VAL A 97 -4.29 5.85 3.83
N ASP A 98 -3.01 5.59 4.07
CA ASP A 98 -2.18 6.36 4.99
C ASP A 98 -1.01 7.03 4.27
N ALA A 99 -0.73 8.30 4.57
CA ALA A 99 0.40 9.05 4.02
C ALA A 99 1.73 8.77 4.76
N ARG A 100 2.09 7.48 4.83
CA ARG A 100 3.34 6.95 5.43
C ARG A 100 3.73 5.64 4.75
N THR A 101 4.93 5.15 5.04
CA THR A 101 5.31 3.76 4.72
C THR A 101 4.59 2.75 5.62
N GLY A 102 4.47 1.52 5.15
CA GLY A 102 3.93 0.37 5.87
C GLY A 102 4.67 0.02 7.16
N GLY A 103 3.94 -0.59 8.09
CA GLY A 103 4.50 -1.21 9.30
C GLY A 103 4.99 -2.64 9.06
N GLY A 104 5.08 -3.45 10.12
CA GLY A 104 5.21 -4.92 10.00
C GLY A 104 6.45 -5.44 9.26
N MET A 105 7.56 -4.68 9.23
CA MET A 105 8.74 -4.98 8.41
C MET A 105 8.47 -5.08 6.89
N ILE A 106 7.28 -4.69 6.41
CA ILE A 106 6.92 -4.67 4.98
C ILE A 106 7.95 -3.85 4.18
N PRO A 107 8.36 -2.62 4.59
CA PRO A 107 9.39 -1.88 3.87
C PRO A 107 10.73 -2.62 3.79
N ARG A 108 11.08 -3.38 4.83
CA ARG A 108 12.31 -4.17 4.86
C ARG A 108 12.23 -5.37 3.92
N LEU A 109 11.12 -6.11 3.92
CA LEU A 109 10.90 -7.21 2.98
C LEU A 109 10.91 -6.70 1.53
N GLY A 110 10.22 -5.58 1.27
CA GLY A 110 10.23 -4.88 -0.01
C GLY A 110 11.63 -4.52 -0.46
N GLN A 111 12.44 -3.92 0.42
CA GLN A 111 13.84 -3.59 0.11
C GLN A 111 14.67 -4.84 -0.21
N LEU A 112 14.47 -5.95 0.52
CA LEU A 112 15.23 -7.19 0.29
C LEU A 112 14.94 -7.81 -1.07
N VAL A 113 13.70 -7.73 -1.57
CA VAL A 113 13.32 -8.37 -2.84
C VAL A 113 13.38 -7.43 -4.04
N THR A 114 13.19 -6.13 -3.85
CA THR A 114 13.18 -5.13 -4.95
C THR A 114 14.43 -4.25 -5.03
N GLY A 115 15.23 -4.21 -3.95
CA GLY A 115 16.31 -3.24 -3.78
C GLY A 115 15.85 -1.81 -3.45
N ILE A 116 14.54 -1.53 -3.44
CA ILE A 116 14.01 -0.19 -3.18
C ILE A 116 13.97 0.10 -1.68
N ASP A 117 14.65 1.15 -1.25
CA ASP A 117 14.59 1.64 0.13
C ASP A 117 13.47 2.69 0.28
N LEU A 118 12.31 2.26 0.77
CA LEU A 118 11.15 3.16 0.96
C LEU A 118 11.41 4.29 1.96
N GLY A 119 12.31 4.09 2.93
CA GLY A 119 12.70 5.14 3.87
C GLY A 119 13.49 6.24 3.17
N ARG A 120 14.43 5.85 2.29
CA ARG A 120 15.14 6.79 1.43
C ARG A 120 14.20 7.51 0.47
N VAL A 121 13.29 6.80 -0.18
CA VAL A 121 12.29 7.40 -1.08
C VAL A 121 11.44 8.44 -0.32
N SER A 122 10.97 8.10 0.88
CA SER A 122 10.22 9.03 1.74
C SER A 122 11.03 10.29 2.07
N ALA A 123 12.31 10.14 2.44
CA ALA A 123 13.18 11.26 2.76
C ALA A 123 13.46 12.16 1.54
N GLU A 124 13.65 11.56 0.36
CA GLU A 124 13.84 12.29 -0.89
C GLU A 124 12.57 13.08 -1.28
N LEU A 125 11.39 12.48 -1.16
CA LEU A 125 10.13 13.18 -1.42
C LEU A 125 9.96 14.39 -0.49
N ALA A 126 10.29 14.24 0.78
CA ALA A 126 10.16 15.30 1.79
C ALA A 126 11.03 16.52 1.50
N VAL A 127 12.17 16.34 0.82
CA VAL A 127 13.06 17.44 0.39
C VAL A 127 12.82 17.89 -1.06
N GLY A 128 11.80 17.34 -1.73
CA GLY A 128 11.43 17.73 -3.10
C GLY A 128 12.21 17.03 -4.22
N ALA A 129 12.85 15.89 -3.94
CA ALA A 129 13.54 15.06 -4.94
C ALA A 129 12.67 13.88 -5.44
N ASP A 130 12.97 13.38 -6.65
CA ASP A 130 12.15 12.39 -7.39
C ASP A 130 12.91 11.06 -7.70
N GLY A 131 14.05 10.79 -7.06
CA GLY A 131 15.11 9.95 -7.65
C GLY A 131 15.24 8.49 -7.19
N ALA A 132 14.78 8.10 -5.99
CA ALA A 132 15.28 6.88 -5.33
C ALA A 132 14.57 5.54 -5.59
N TYR A 133 13.49 5.46 -6.39
CA TYR A 133 12.69 4.22 -6.45
C TYR A 133 12.89 3.37 -7.72
N ARG A 134 13.96 3.59 -8.48
CA ARG A 134 14.28 2.74 -9.64
C ARG A 134 14.72 1.36 -9.17
N ARG A 135 14.04 0.31 -9.64
CA ARG A 135 14.45 -1.09 -9.42
C ARG A 135 15.87 -1.28 -9.98
N HIS A 136 16.76 -1.80 -9.15
CA HIS A 136 18.05 -2.28 -9.65
C HIS A 136 17.81 -3.58 -10.43
N PRO A 137 18.38 -3.73 -11.63
CA PRO A 137 18.24 -4.95 -12.45
C PRO A 137 18.85 -6.18 -11.79
#